data_AF-A0A3C7W3E9-F1
#
_entry.id   AF-A0A3C7W3E9-F1
#
_cell.length_a   1.000
_cell.length_b   1.000
_cell.length_c   1.000
_cell.angle_alpha   90.00
_cell.angle_beta   90.00
_cell.angle_gamma   90.00
#
_symmetry.space_group_name_H-M   'P 1'
#
loop_
_entity.id
_entity.type
_entity.pdbx_description
1 polymer ?
#
loop_
_entity_poly.entity_id
_entity_poly.type
_entity_poly.pdbx_seq_one_letter_code
_entity_poly.pdbx_strand_id
1 'polypeptide(L)' 'ACEGALLVVDAGQGVEAQSVANCYTAIEQGLEVLPVLNKMDLPQ' A
#
# COMPACT_ATOMS: atom_id res chain seq x y z
N ALA A 1 -5.54 12.59 -13.32
CA ALA A 1 -5.12 12.54 -11.91
C ALA A 1 -6.14 11.68 -11.19
N CYS A 2 -5.71 10.81 -10.28
CA CYS A 2 -6.60 10.02 -9.43
C CYS A 2 -6.91 10.83 -8.17
N GLU A 3 -8.04 10.56 -7.52
CA GLU A 3 -8.40 11.15 -6.24
C GLU A 3 -7.77 10.40 -5.04
N GLY A 4 -7.31 9.16 -5.26
CA GLY A 4 -6.72 8.32 -4.22
C GLY A 4 -5.86 7.19 -4.77
N ALA A 5 -5.19 6.48 -3.86
CA ALA A 5 -4.32 5.36 -4.13
C ALA A 5 -4.62 4.16 -3.21
N LEU A 6 -4.70 2.96 -3.78
CA LEU A 6 -4.75 1.72 -3.01
C LEU A 6 -3.32 1.26 -2.73
N LEU A 7 -2.93 1.21 -1.45
CA LEU A 7 -1.64 0.68 -1.03
C LEU A 7 -1.78 -0.80 -0.69
N VAL A 8 -1.50 -1.66 -1.66
CA VAL A 8 -1.60 -3.11 -1.48
C VAL A 8 -0.33 -3.66 -0.82
N VAL A 9 -0.49 -4.35 0.30
CA VAL A 9 0.59 -4.96 1.08
C VAL A 9 0.33 -6.46 1.18
N ASP A 10 1.34 -7.28 0.93
CA ASP A 10 1.27 -8.72 1.15
C ASP A 10 1.19 -9.02 2.66
N ALA A 11 0.16 -9.74 3.10
CA ALA A 11 -0.06 -10.06 4.50
C ALA A 11 1.05 -10.92 5.11
N GLY A 12 1.70 -11.78 4.33
CA GLY A 12 2.77 -12.65 4.81
C GLY A 12 4.15 -12.00 4.79
N GLN A 13 4.38 -11.05 3.88
CA GLN A 13 5.68 -10.36 3.76
C GLN A 13 5.70 -9.00 4.48
N GLY A 14 4.52 -8.42 4.75
CA GLY A 14 4.39 -7.14 5.42
C GLY A 14 4.86 -5.97 4.56
N VAL A 15 5.22 -4.87 5.24
CA VAL A 15 5.60 -3.62 4.58
C VAL A 15 7.07 -3.66 4.15
N GLU A 16 7.30 -3.38 2.87
CA GLU A 16 8.64 -3.28 2.29
C GLU A 16 9.05 -1.82 2.04
N ALA A 17 10.34 -1.58 1.77
CA ALA A 17 10.86 -0.24 1.45
C ALA A 17 10.10 0.44 0.29
N GLN A 18 9.73 -0.33 -0.75
CA GLN A 18 8.97 0.19 -1.88
C GLN A 18 7.53 0.58 -1.48
N SER A 19 6.91 -0.15 -0.55
CA SER A 19 5.58 0.18 -0.03
C SER A 19 5.61 1.53 0.70
N VAL A 20 6.66 1.77 1.48
CA VAL A 20 6.88 3.05 2.16
C VAL A 20 7.14 4.18 1.17
N ALA A 21 8.00 3.95 0.17
CA ALA A 21 8.28 4.95 -0.86
C ALA A 21 7.01 5.37 -1.63
N ASN A 22 6.21 4.40 -2.06
CA ASN A 22 4.96 4.66 -2.78
C ASN A 22 3.93 5.40 -1.90
N CYS A 23 3.84 5.03 -0.62
CA CYS A 23 2.96 5.71 0.34
C CYS A 23 3.34 7.19 0.49
N TYR A 24 4.63 7.49 0.67
CA TYR A 24 5.08 8.88 0.76
C TYR A 24 4.84 9.66 -0.53
N THR A 25 5.11 9.07 -1.70
CA THR A 25 4.79 9.71 -2.98
C THR A 25 3.30 10.04 -3.12
N ALA A 26 2.41 9.14 -2.67
CA ALA A 26 0.97 9.40 -2.71
C ALA A 26 0.55 10.52 -1.75
N ILE A 27 1.14 10.57 -0.56
CA ILE A 27 0.91 11.65 0.42
C ILE A 27 1.40 12.99 -0.11
N GLU A 28 2.59 13.04 -0.73
CA GLU A 28 3.14 14.25 -1.35
C GLU A 28 2.27 14.77 -2.51
N GLN A 29 1.59 13.86 -3.21
CA GLN A 29 0.63 14.19 -4.26
C GLN A 29 -0.77 14.56 -3.72
N GLY A 30 -0.98 14.51 -2.40
CA GLY A 30 -2.26 14.83 -1.76
C GLY A 30 -3.36 13.79 -2.01
N LEU A 31 -2.98 12.55 -2.35
CA LEU A 31 -3.91 11.46 -2.62
C LEU A 31 -4.40 10.83 -1.30
N GLU A 32 -5.68 10.46 -1.25
CA GLU A 32 -6.19 9.61 -0.17
C GLU A 32 -5.61 8.20 -0.31
N VAL A 33 -4.93 7.70 0.72
CA VAL A 33 -4.30 6.37 0.70
C VAL A 33 -5.14 5.38 1.49
N LEU A 34 -5.65 4.35 0.81
CA LEU A 34 -6.35 3.23 1.45
C LEU A 34 -5.43 1.99 1.47
N PRO A 35 -5.00 1.53 2.66
CA PRO A 35 -4.21 0.31 2.76
C PRO A 35 -5.08 -0.93 2.55
N VAL A 36 -4.56 -1.91 1.81
CA VAL A 36 -5.22 -3.18 1.51
C VAL A 36 -4.25 -4.33 1.76
N LEU A 37 -4.62 -5.27 2.63
CA LEU A 37 -3.84 -6.49 2.83
C LEU A 37 -4.24 -7.56 1.81
N ASN A 38 -3.26 -8.11 1.11
CA ASN A 38 -3.42 -9.14 0.08
C ASN A 38 -2.81 -10.47 0.52
N LYS A 39 -3.22 -11.56 -0.13
CA LYS A 39 -2.76 -12.94 0.14
C LYS A 39 -3.13 -13.46 1.53
N MET A 40 -4.29 -13.06 2.05
CA MET A 40 -4.85 -13.52 3.33
C MET A 40 -5.17 -15.03 3.35
N ASP A 41 -5.26 -15.65 2.17
CA ASP A 41 -5.47 -17.07 1.96
C ASP A 41 -4.21 -17.92 2.19
N LEU A 42 -3.02 -17.31 2.16
CA LEU A 42 -1.79 -18.06 2.35
C LEU A 42 -1.61 -18.47 3.83
N PRO A 43 -1.13 -19.70 4.08
CA PRO A 43 -0.69 -20.08 5.42
C PRO A 43 0.53 -19.23 5.80
N GLN A 44 0.49 -18.70 7.03
CA GLN A 44 1.50 -17.79 7.59
C GLN A 44 2.62 -18.59 8.25
#